data_AF-A0A939UML7-F1
#
_entry.id   AF-A0A939UML7-F1
#
_cell.length_a   1.000
_cell.length_b   1.000
_cell.length_c   1.000
_cell.angle_alpha   90.00
_cell.angle_beta   90.00
_cell.angle_gamma   90.00
#
_symmetry.space_group_name_H-M   'P 1'
#
loop_
_entity.id
_entity.type
_entity.pdbx_description
1 polymer ?
#
loop_
_entity_poly.entity_id
_entity_poly.type
_entity_poly.pdbx_seq_one_letter_code
_entity_poly.pdbx_strand_id
1 'polypeptide(L)' 'NGRVSRLMADLVFQKLEGKSLYWGDSNLVNVSDARARYIAALRKADAGDYSDLLAFTKKCSAN' A
#
# COMPACT_ATOMS: atom_id res chain seq x y z
N ASN A 1 2.02 6.93 -13.12
CA ASN A 1 3.01 6.00 -12.53
C ASN A 1 2.46 5.23 -11.34
N GLY A 2 2.02 5.87 -10.24
CA GLY A 2 1.61 5.15 -9.03
C GLY A 2 0.56 4.03 -9.19
N ARG A 3 -0.46 4.18 -10.06
CA ARG A 3 -1.44 3.09 -10.33
C ARG A 3 -0.80 1.86 -10.97
N VAL A 4 0.05 2.05 -11.98
CA VAL A 4 0.74 0.95 -12.68
C VAL A 4 1.74 0.28 -11.75
N SER A 5 2.47 1.03 -10.93
CA SER A 5 3.40 0.47 -9.94
C SER A 5 2.68 -0.40 -8.90
N ARG A 6 1.50 0.02 -8.42
CA ARG A 6 0.67 -0.80 -7.51
C ARG A 6 0.19 -2.08 -8.17
N LEU A 7 -0.28 -2.01 -9.41
CA LEU A 7 -0.69 -3.19 -10.17
C LEU A 7 0.48 -4.17 -10.35
N MET A 8 1.66 -3.67 -10.72
CA MET A 8 2.86 -4.52 -10.85
C MET A 8 3.24 -5.16 -9.53
N ALA A 9 3.22 -4.41 -8.43
CA ALA A 9 3.50 -4.93 -7.09
C ALA A 9 2.49 -6.02 -6.69
N ASP A 10 1.19 -5.83 -6.97
CA ASP A 10 0.17 -6.84 -6.73
C ASP A 10 0.41 -8.12 -7.53
N LEU A 11 0.69 -8.00 -8.83
CA LEU A 11 0.91 -9.17 -9.69
C LEU A 11 2.13 -9.99 -9.25
N VAL A 12 3.22 -9.31 -8.88
CA VAL A 12 4.42 -9.97 -8.34
C VAL A 12 4.11 -10.64 -7.01
N PHE A 13 3.44 -9.95 -6.08
CA PHE A 13 3.10 -10.50 -4.78
C PHE A 13 2.14 -11.69 -4.89
N GLN A 14 1.14 -11.60 -5.77
CA GLN A 14 0.22 -12.70 -6.05
C GLN A 14 0.94 -13.91 -6.65
N LYS A 15 1.90 -13.69 -7.54
CA LYS A 15 2.67 -14.78 -8.15
C LYS A 15 3.55 -15.52 -7.12
N LEU A 16 4.06 -14.82 -6.12
CA LEU A 16 4.96 -15.37 -5.10
C LEU A 16 4.20 -15.96 -3.90
N GLU A 17 3.17 -15.28 -3.42
CA GLU A 17 2.51 -15.57 -2.14
C GLU A 17 1.06 -16.06 -2.30
N GLY A 18 0.49 -16.02 -3.52
CA GLY A 18 -0.90 -16.37 -3.78
C GLY A 18 -1.92 -15.40 -3.15
N LYS A 19 -1.48 -14.20 -2.73
CA LYS A 19 -2.29 -13.18 -2.05
C LYS A 19 -2.19 -11.84 -2.78
N SER A 20 -3.19 -10.98 -2.60
CA SER A 20 -3.18 -9.59 -3.11
C SER A 20 -2.73 -8.63 -2.01
N LEU A 21 -2.05 -7.53 -2.37
CA LEU A 21 -1.76 -6.47 -1.42
C LEU A 21 -3.01 -5.62 -1.19
N TYR A 22 -3.07 -5.01 -0.02
CA TYR A 22 -4.08 -4.01 0.27
C TYR A 22 -3.57 -2.62 -0.10
N TRP A 23 -4.40 -1.81 -0.77
CA TRP A 23 -4.03 -0.45 -1.17
C TRP A 23 -4.94 0.65 -0.60
N GLY A 24 -5.72 0.34 0.44
CA GLY A 24 -6.69 1.26 1.04
C GLY A 24 -8.12 1.04 0.55
N ASP A 25 -9.10 1.33 1.42
CA ASP A 25 -10.53 1.33 1.10
C ASP A 25 -10.95 2.67 0.48
N SER A 26 -11.95 2.63 -0.41
CA SER A 26 -12.52 3.74 -1.18
C SER A 26 -13.45 4.68 -0.38
N ASN A 27 -13.58 4.51 0.94
CA ASN A 27 -14.47 5.31 1.77
C ASN A 27 -14.10 6.82 1.71
N LEU A 28 -14.95 7.58 1.01
CA LEU A 28 -14.79 8.99 0.60
C LEU A 28 -14.42 9.96 1.73
N VAL A 29 -14.80 9.66 2.98
CA VAL A 29 -14.56 10.52 4.13
C VAL A 29 -13.09 10.50 4.60
N ASN A 30 -12.34 9.42 4.30
CA ASN A 30 -10.95 9.23 4.75
C ASN A 30 -9.90 9.19 3.61
N VAL A 31 -10.32 9.49 2.37
CA VAL A 31 -9.45 9.42 1.18
C VAL A 31 -8.26 10.38 1.29
N SER A 32 -8.46 11.57 1.86
CA SER A 32 -7.39 12.55 2.09
C SER A 32 -6.30 12.01 3.01
N ASP A 33 -6.71 11.41 4.12
CA ASP A 33 -5.81 11.00 5.20
C ASP A 33 -5.12 9.67 4.88
N ALA A 34 -5.83 8.76 4.21
CA ALA A 34 -5.23 7.55 3.66
C ALA A 34 -4.19 7.87 2.59
N ARG A 35 -4.50 8.83 1.70
CA ARG A 35 -3.56 9.30 0.68
C ARG A 35 -2.35 9.98 1.31
N ALA A 36 -2.54 10.84 2.31
CA ALA A 36 -1.44 11.52 2.99
C ALA A 36 -0.49 10.51 3.65
N ARG A 37 -1.03 9.52 4.37
CA ARG A 37 -0.24 8.43 4.98
C ARG A 37 0.49 7.59 3.94
N TYR A 38 -0.17 7.25 2.83
CA TYR A 38 0.47 6.53 1.73
C TYR A 38 1.64 7.30 1.12
N ILE A 39 1.48 8.61 0.87
CA ILE A 39 2.56 9.45 0.32
C ILE A 39 3.70 9.58 1.32
N ALA A 40 3.41 9.74 2.62
CA ALA A 40 4.44 9.80 3.66
C ALA A 40 5.23 8.48 3.73
N ALA A 41 4.55 7.33 3.66
CA ALA A 41 5.18 6.02 3.62
C ALA A 41 6.08 5.84 2.40
N LEU A 42 5.66 6.32 1.21
CA LEU A 42 6.50 6.30 0.02
C LEU A 42 7.76 7.15 0.17
N ARG A 43 7.65 8.37 0.71
CA ARG A 43 8.82 9.25 0.93
C ARG A 43 9.83 8.65 1.90
N LYS A 44 9.35 7.95 2.92
CA LYS A 44 10.19 7.25 3.88
C LYS A 44 10.87 6.04 3.23
N ALA A 45 10.14 5.31 2.38
CA ALA A 45 10.69 4.24 1.56
C ALA A 45 11.75 4.72 0.56
N ASP A 46 11.60 5.93 0.01
CA ASP A 46 12.62 6.56 -0.85
C ASP A 46 13.93 6.82 -0.09
N ALA A 47 13.89 6.96 1.24
CA ALA A 47 15.06 7.02 2.12
C ALA A 47 15.59 5.64 2.55
N GLY A 48 15.02 4.55 2.02
CA GLY A 48 15.41 3.17 2.30
C GLY A 48 14.64 2.50 3.44
N ASP A 49 13.71 3.21 4.11
CA ASP A 49 12.90 2.65 5.19
C ASP A 49 11.47 2.33 4.72
N TYR A 50 11.22 1.06 4.46
CA TYR A 50 9.96 0.54 3.93
C TYR A 50 8.92 0.18 5.00
N SER A 51 9.21 0.40 6.30
CA SER A 51 8.35 -0.08 7.40
C SER A 51 6.89 0.32 7.24
N ASP A 52 6.68 1.59 6.92
CA ASP A 52 5.35 2.20 6.87
C ASP A 52 4.59 1.77 5.61
N LEU A 53 5.31 1.56 4.51
CA LEU A 53 4.73 1.08 3.25
C LEU A 53 4.30 -0.38 3.39
N LEU A 54 5.11 -1.22 4.04
CA LEU A 54 4.75 -2.61 4.34
C LEU A 54 3.58 -2.70 5.32
N ALA A 55 3.54 -1.82 6.32
CA ALA A 55 2.40 -1.76 7.24
C ALA A 55 1.11 -1.34 6.51
N PHE A 56 1.22 -0.37 5.59
CA PHE A 56 0.10 0.08 4.76
C PHE A 56 -0.50 -1.06 3.93
N THR A 57 0.34 -1.91 3.33
CA THR A 57 -0.11 -2.97 2.43
C THR A 57 -0.66 -4.23 3.10
N LYS A 58 -0.54 -4.35 4.44
CA LYS A 58 -0.90 -5.55 5.21
C LYS A 58 -2.29 -5.54 5.87
N LYS A 59 -2.99 -4.40 5.98
CA LYS A 59 -4.24 -4.29 6.76
C LYS A 59 -5.48 -4.48 5.86
N CYS A 60 -6.21 -5.58 5.90
CA CYS A 60 -7.27 -5.84 6.88
C CYS A 60 -7.38 -7.35 7.20
N SER A 61 -6.80 -7.77 8.33
CA SER A 61 -7.34 -8.84 9.17
C SER A 61 -7.40 -8.23 10.56
N ALA A 62 -8.54 -7.60 10.88
CA ALA A 62 -8.96 -7.44 12.25
C ALA A 62 -9.80 -8.68 12.57
N ASN A 63 -9.39 -9.44 13.58
CA ASN A 63 -10.35 -10.17 14.40
C ASN A 63 -11.26 -9.17 15.12
#